data_AF-A0A810ND80-F1
#
_entry.id   AF-A0A810ND80-F1
#
_cell.length_a   1.000
_cell.length_b   1.000
_cell.length_c   1.000
_cell.angle_alpha   90.00
_cell.angle_beta   90.00
_cell.angle_gamma   90.00
#
_symmetry.space_group_name_H-M   'P 1'
#
loop_
_entity.id
_entity.type
_entity.pdbx_description
1 polymer ?
#
loop_
_entity_poly.entity_id
_entity_poly.type
_entity_poly.pdbx_seq_one_letter_code
_entity_poly.pdbx_strand_id
1 'polypeptide(L)'
;MTFNLQATRDVVEIITGGWRAQALYTAVKLGLPDHVEAGRTTRSELAESAGVNEEGIQRLMRLLVAMGVFEGNGSTGYRNTEVSAALLDGPSPCATCACSTARSSTPPGDTPTTP
;
A
#
# COMPACT_ATOMS: atom_id res chain seq x y z
N MET A 1 5.32 41.84 7.96
CA MET A 1 4.84 40.74 7.10
C MET A 1 4.72 39.50 7.95
N THR A 2 3.50 39.12 8.33
CA THR A 2 3.26 37.92 9.12
C THR A 2 3.25 36.73 8.15
N PHE A 3 4.31 35.93 8.15
CA PHE A 3 4.35 34.71 7.36
C PHE A 3 3.37 33.70 7.95
N ASN A 4 2.41 33.24 7.14
CA ASN A 4 1.47 32.20 7.54
C ASN A 4 2.13 30.83 7.36
N LEU A 5 2.74 30.33 8.43
CA LEU A 5 3.43 29.04 8.46
C LEU A 5 2.52 27.86 8.08
N GLN A 6 1.21 27.96 8.34
CA GLN A 6 0.25 26.91 7.97
C GLN A 6 0.08 26.83 6.45
N ALA A 7 -0.17 27.96 5.80
CA ALA A 7 -0.28 28.00 4.34
C ALA A 7 1.02 27.53 3.66
N THR A 8 2.19 27.85 4.23
CA THR A 8 3.47 27.33 3.72
C THR A 8 3.57 25.81 3.82
N ARG A 9 3.09 25.20 4.92
CA ARG A 9 3.06 23.73 5.08
C ARG A 9 2.11 23.08 4.07
N ASP A 10 0.92 23.64 3.90
CA ASP A 10 -0.08 23.10 2.96
C ASP A 10 0.45 23.09 1.52
N VAL A 11 1.16 24.15 1.11
CA VAL A 11 1.81 24.20 -0.22
C VAL A 11 2.87 23.11 -0.38
N VAL A 12 3.69 22.87 0.65
CA VAL A 12 4.70 21.80 0.62
C VAL A 12 4.01 20.42 0.51
N GLU A 13 2.94 20.18 1.28
CA GLU A 13 2.18 18.93 1.22
C GLU A 13 1.59 18.68 -0.18
N ILE A 14 0.99 19.70 -0.79
CA ILE A 14 0.40 19.59 -2.14
C ILE A 14 1.47 19.32 -3.19
N ILE A 15 2.57 20.07 -3.20
CA ILE A 15 3.65 19.92 -4.18
C ILE A 15 4.33 18.55 -4.04
N THR A 16 4.38 18.01 -2.81
CA THR A 16 5.05 16.75 -2.54
C THR A 16 4.16 15.52 -2.69
N GLY A 17 2.83 15.66 -2.64
CA GLY A 17 1.88 14.55 -2.70
C GLY A 17 2.07 13.63 -3.90
N GLY A 18 2.38 14.17 -5.08
CA GLY A 18 2.56 13.40 -6.31
C GLY A 18 3.70 12.37 -6.22
N TRP A 19 4.88 12.80 -5.78
CA TRP A 19 6.02 11.87 -5.67
C TRP A 19 5.88 10.91 -4.49
N ARG A 20 5.17 11.28 -3.42
CA ARG A 20 4.85 10.39 -2.30
C ARG A 20 3.95 9.24 -2.74
N ALA A 21 2.87 9.55 -3.47
CA ALA A 21 1.98 8.55 -4.04
C ALA A 21 2.71 7.60 -5.00
N GLN A 22 3.61 8.14 -5.84
CA GLN A 22 4.43 7.33 -6.74
C GLN A 22 5.40 6.40 -5.99
N ALA A 23 6.03 6.87 -4.91
CA ALA A 23 6.90 6.05 -4.08
C ALA A 23 6.13 4.90 -3.42
N LEU A 24 4.93 5.19 -2.88
CA LEU A 24 4.07 4.19 -2.28
C LEU A 24 3.61 3.14 -3.30
N TYR A 25 3.12 3.60 -4.46
CA TYR A 25 2.74 2.71 -5.56
C TYR A 25 3.89 1.80 -5.99
N THR A 26 5.10 2.35 -6.09
CA THR A 26 6.29 1.57 -6.44
C THR A 26 6.57 0.48 -5.40
N ALA A 27 6.42 0.78 -4.11
CA ALA A 27 6.62 -0.20 -3.04
C ALA A 27 5.64 -1.37 -3.13
N VAL A 28 4.36 -1.08 -3.38
CA VAL A 28 3.31 -2.09 -3.56
C VAL A 28 3.54 -2.90 -4.83
N LYS A 29 3.86 -2.23 -5.95
CA LYS A 29 4.14 -2.90 -7.24
C LYS A 29 5.31 -3.86 -7.15
N LEU A 30 6.31 -3.57 -6.31
CA LEU A 30 7.47 -4.42 -6.05
C LEU A 30 7.22 -5.47 -4.97
N GLY A 31 6.03 -5.55 -4.36
CA GLY A 31 5.72 -6.52 -3.30
C GLY A 31 6.54 -6.33 -2.03
N LEU A 32 7.02 -5.11 -1.75
CA LEU A 32 7.89 -4.86 -0.60
C LEU A 32 7.24 -5.19 0.74
N PRO A 33 5.95 -4.83 1.01
CA PRO A 33 5.29 -5.22 2.25
C PRO A 33 5.31 -6.73 2.48
N ASP A 34 5.01 -7.51 1.44
CA ASP A 34 4.94 -8.97 1.50
C ASP A 34 6.32 -9.61 1.66
N HIS A 35 7.34 -9.04 1.03
CA HIS A 35 8.72 -9.51 1.21
C HIS A 35 9.21 -9.28 2.64
N VAL A 36 8.92 -8.11 3.21
CA VAL A 36 9.26 -7.80 4.61
C VAL A 36 8.49 -8.71 5.56
N GLU A 37 7.22 -8.98 5.29
CA GLU A 37 6.41 -9.93 6.08
C GLU A 37 6.93 -11.36 6.00
N ALA A 38 7.43 -11.77 4.83
CA ALA A 38 8.10 -13.05 4.61
C ALA A 38 9.51 -13.13 5.25
N GLY A 39 9.95 -12.10 5.99
CA GLY A 39 11.20 -12.08 6.72
C GLY A 39 12.41 -11.57 5.92
N ARG A 40 12.22 -11.07 4.70
CA ARG A 40 13.28 -10.44 3.91
C ARG A 40 13.45 -9.01 4.36
N THR A 41 14.41 -8.78 5.23
CA THR A 41 14.55 -7.50 5.94
C THR A 41 15.79 -6.72 5.53
N THR A 42 16.71 -7.34 4.77
CA THR A 42 17.92 -6.67 4.29
C THR A 42 17.72 -6.06 2.90
N ARG A 43 18.54 -5.05 2.56
CA ARG A 43 18.49 -4.44 1.22
C ARG A 43 18.77 -5.45 0.11
N SER A 44 19.70 -6.37 0.34
CA SER A 44 20.11 -7.39 -0.63
C SER A 44 18.98 -8.38 -0.91
N GLU A 45 18.35 -8.92 0.13
CA GLU A 45 17.21 -9.85 -0.01
C GLU A 45 16.00 -9.20 -0.70
N LEU A 46 15.71 -7.94 -0.36
CA LEU A 46 14.64 -7.17 -0.98
C LEU A 46 14.93 -6.89 -2.45
N ALA A 47 16.17 -6.51 -2.78
CA ALA A 47 16.60 -6.25 -4.15
C ALA A 47 16.51 -7.51 -5.02
N GLU A 48 16.99 -8.64 -4.49
CA GLU A 48 16.93 -9.94 -5.16
C GLU A 48 15.47 -10.38 -5.39
N SER A 49 14.63 -10.27 -4.36
CA SER A 49 13.23 -10.71 -4.45
C SER A 49 12.37 -9.83 -5.36
N ALA A 50 12.63 -8.52 -5.35
CA ALA A 50 11.91 -7.55 -6.19
C ALA A 50 12.54 -7.40 -7.59
N GLY A 51 13.67 -8.07 -7.89
CA GLY A 51 14.33 -8.03 -9.19
C GLY A 51 14.89 -6.65 -9.57
N VAL A 52 15.34 -5.86 -8.59
CA VAL A 52 15.83 -4.49 -8.78
C VAL A 52 17.22 -4.29 -8.16
N ASN A 53 17.88 -3.19 -8.47
CA ASN A 53 19.19 -2.87 -7.90
C ASN A 53 19.07 -2.45 -6.41
N GLU A 54 19.98 -2.95 -5.57
CA GLU A 54 20.11 -2.63 -4.15
C GLU A 54 20.16 -1.11 -3.87
N GLU A 55 20.83 -0.33 -4.72
CA GLU A 55 20.93 1.13 -4.57
C GLU A 55 19.56 1.83 -4.76
N GLY A 56 18.71 1.26 -5.62
CA GLY A 56 17.34 1.72 -5.85
C GLY A 56 16.46 1.41 -4.65
N ILE A 57 16.52 0.18 -4.14
CA ILE A 57 15.82 -0.24 -2.92
C ILE A 57 16.24 0.61 -1.74
N GLN A 58 17.54 0.88 -1.56
CA GLN A 58 18.02 1.72 -0.48
C GLN A 58 17.39 3.11 -0.53
N ARG A 59 17.37 3.76 -1.70
CA ARG A 59 16.79 5.11 -1.84
C ARG A 59 15.29 5.11 -1.59
N LEU A 60 14.58 4.12 -2.14
CA LEU A 60 13.14 3.98 -1.96
C LEU A 60 12.77 3.69 -0.50
N MET A 61 13.40 2.71 0.14
CA MET A 61 13.15 2.38 1.54
C MET A 61 13.51 3.53 2.47
N ARG A 62 14.62 4.24 2.23
CA ARG A 62 14.95 5.44 3.02
C ARG A 62 13.84 6.50 2.94
N LEU A 63 13.26 6.68 1.76
CA LEU A 63 12.14 7.62 1.58
C LEU A 63 10.88 7.13 2.30
N LEU A 64 10.52 5.86 2.16
CA LEU A 64 9.34 5.28 2.79
C LEU A 64 9.44 5.24 4.32
N VAL A 65 10.63 5.01 4.86
CA VAL A 65 10.91 5.11 6.30
C VAL A 65 10.77 6.55 6.77
N ALA A 66 11.29 7.52 6.02
CA ALA A 66 11.11 8.95 6.34
C ALA A 66 9.63 9.39 6.32
N MET A 67 8.78 8.69 5.55
CA MET A 67 7.33 8.90 5.50
C MET A 67 6.56 8.08 6.56
N GLY A 68 7.23 7.22 7.33
CA GLY A 68 6.59 6.34 8.33
C GLY A 68 5.85 5.13 7.76
N VAL A 69 6.05 4.82 6.47
CA VAL A 69 5.42 3.65 5.82
C VAL A 69 6.11 2.36 6.23
N PHE A 70 7.44 2.39 6.40
CA PHE A 70 8.23 1.29 6.93
C PHE A 70 9.07 1.79 8.10
N GLU A 71 9.63 0.86 8.87
CA GLU A 71 10.59 1.15 9.92
C GLU A 71 11.93 0.47 9.66
N GLY A 72 12.97 0.96 10.34
CA GLY A 72 14.32 0.39 10.27
C GLY A 72 15.19 1.00 9.18
N ASN A 73 16.28 0.32 8.86
CA ASN A 73 17.29 0.79 7.92
C ASN A 73 18.14 -0.39 7.41
N GLY A 74 19.12 -0.10 6.55
CA GLY A 74 20.00 -1.12 5.99
C GLY A 74 20.90 -1.88 6.97
N SER A 75 21.12 -1.38 8.20
CA SER A 75 21.92 -2.08 9.22
C SER A 75 21.08 -2.85 10.24
N THR A 76 19.89 -2.36 10.60
CA THR A 76 18.99 -3.02 11.56
C THR A 76 17.97 -3.96 10.91
N GLY A 77 17.88 -3.92 9.58
CA GLY A 77 16.80 -4.51 8.79
C GLY A 77 15.56 -3.61 8.77
N TYR A 78 14.69 -3.86 7.79
CA TYR A 78 13.41 -3.19 7.61
C TYR A 78 12.27 -3.97 8.27
N ARG A 79 11.23 -3.27 8.72
CA ARG A 79 10.03 -3.84 9.34
C ARG A 79 8.78 -3.15 8.82
N ASN A 80 7.67 -3.89 8.80
CA ASN A 80 6.36 -3.34 8.49
C ASN A 80 5.86 -2.45 9.63
N THR A 81 5.24 -1.32 9.29
CA THR A 81 4.41 -0.52 10.21
C THR A 81 2.94 -0.86 9.99
N GLU A 82 2.04 -0.26 10.78
CA GLU A 82 0.60 -0.36 10.51
C GLU A 82 0.22 0.13 9.10
N VAL A 83 0.97 1.10 8.56
CA VAL A 83 0.73 1.65 7.22
C VAL A 83 1.13 0.65 6.14
N SER A 84 2.32 0.06 6.21
CA SER A 84 2.71 -0.96 5.21
C SER A 84 1.95 -2.27 5.41
N ALA A 85 1.53 -2.62 6.63
CA ALA A 85 0.68 -3.79 6.89
C ALA A 85 -0.68 -3.68 6.18
N ALA A 86 -1.24 -2.47 6.06
CA ALA A 86 -2.46 -2.23 5.29
C ALA A 86 -2.29 -2.43 3.76
N LEU A 87 -1.06 -2.57 3.28
CA LEU A 87 -0.70 -2.76 1.87
C LEU A 87 -0.33 -4.21 1.54
N LEU A 88 -0.35 -5.12 2.50
CA LEU A 88 -0.07 -6.54 2.28
C LEU A 88 -1.09 -7.13 1.32
N ASP A 89 -0.63 -8.01 0.43
CA ASP A 89 -1.46 -8.79 -0.50
C ASP A 89 -2.08 -9.99 0.24
N GLY A 90 -2.77 -9.69 1.35
CA GLY A 90 -3.64 -10.60 2.08
C GLY A 90 -5.11 -10.36 1.73
N PRO A 91 -6.07 -11.08 2.36
CA PRO A 91 -7.47 -10.70 2.27
C PRO A 91 -7.64 -9.33 2.91
N SER A 92 -7.48 -8.29 2.11
CA SER A 92 -7.76 -6.91 2.48
C SER A 92 -9.20 -6.87 3.01
N PRO A 93 -9.51 -6.09 4.07
CA PRO A 93 -10.85 -6.05 4.65
C PRO A 93 -11.93 -5.61 3.65
N CYS A 94 -11.54 -5.06 2.48
CA CYS A 94 -12.43 -4.80 1.36
C CYS A 94 -12.99 -6.07 0.68
N ALA A 95 -12.31 -7.23 0.78
CA ALA A 95 -12.84 -8.54 0.38
C ALA A 95 -13.80 -9.15 1.43
N THR A 96 -13.79 -8.64 2.67
CA THR A 96 -14.74 -8.99 3.73
C THR A 96 -15.92 -8.00 3.80
N CYS A 97 -15.85 -6.85 3.14
CA CYS A 97 -17.02 -6.04 2.83
C CYS A 97 -17.89 -6.79 1.81
N ALA A 98 -18.82 -7.57 2.35
CA ALA A 98 -19.96 -8.16 1.68
C ALA A 98 -20.56 -7.20 0.62
N CYS A 99 -20.22 -7.44 -0.64
CA CYS A 99 -21.14 -7.23 -1.76
C CYS A 99 -21.76 -8.60 -2.15
N SER A 100 -22.25 -9.34 -1.15
CA SER A 100 -23.37 -10.27 -1.33
C SER A 100 -24.61 -9.53 -0.83
N THR A 101 -25.27 -8.75 -1.69
CA THR A 101 -26.63 -9.07 -2.15
C THR A 101 -26.97 -8.12 -3.30
N ALA A 102 -26.64 -8.50 -4.54
CA ALA A 102 -27.31 -7.98 -5.73
C ALA A 102 -27.11 -8.93 -6.92
N ARG A 103 -27.38 -10.22 -6.73
CA ARG A 103 -27.59 -11.16 -7.84
C ARG A 103 -28.59 -12.25 -7.45
N SER A 104 -29.83 -11.85 -7.20
CA SER A 104 -30.99 -12.75 -7.29
C SER A 104 -32.27 -11.95 -7.40
N SER A 105 -32.58 -11.48 -8.60
CA SER A 105 -33.98 -11.32 -9.02
C SER A 105 -34.21 -12.26 -10.19
N THR A 106 -34.26 -13.56 -9.89
CA THR A 106 -35.00 -14.52 -10.70
C THR A 106 -36.48 -14.26 -10.37
N PRO A 107 -37.34 -13.89 -11.33
CA PRO A 107 -38.76 -13.77 -11.07
C PRO A 107 -39.33 -15.17 -10.79
N PRO A 108 -40.25 -15.33 -9.81
CA PRO A 108 -40.93 -16.60 -9.63
C PRO A 108 -41.80 -16.88 -10.86
N GLY A 109 -41.66 -18.09 -11.39
CA GLY A 109 -42.54 -18.59 -12.45
C GLY A 109 -43.95 -18.78 -11.90
N ASP A 110 -44.89 -18.03 -12.48
CA ASP A 110 -46.32 -18.33 -12.40
C ASP A 110 -46.72 -19.12 -13.64
N THR A 111 -46.98 -20.41 -13.45
CA THR A 111 -48.02 -21.20 -14.15
C THR A 111 -48.42 -22.35 -13.23
N PRO A 112 -49.62 -22.96 -13.33
CA PRO A 112 -50.75 -22.73 -14.24
C PRO A 112 -52.07 -22.49 -13.45
N THR A 113 -53.24 -22.28 -14.05
CA THR A 113 -54.24 -23.36 -14.22
C THR A 113 -55.53 -22.79 -14.84
N THR A 114 -55.93 -23.35 -15.98
CA THR A 114 -57.25 -23.26 -16.63
C THR A 114 -58.28 -24.07 -15.83
N PRO A 115 -59.57 -23.70 -15.86
CA PRO A 115 -60.48 -24.41 -16.74
C PRO A 115 -61.25 -23.52 -17.73
#